data_AF-A0AA36F249-F1
#
_entry.id   AF-A0AA36F249-F1
#
_cell.length_a   1.000
_cell.length_b   1.000
_cell.length_c   1.000
_cell.angle_alpha   90.00
_cell.angle_beta   90.00
_cell.angle_gamma   90.00
#
_symmetry.space_group_name_H-M   'P 1'
#
loop_
_entity.id
_entity.type
_entity.pdbx_description
1 polymer ?
#
loop_
_entity_poly.entity_id
_entity_poly.type
_entity_poly.pdbx_seq_one_letter_code
_entity_poly.pdbx_strand_id
1 'polypeptide(L)'
;MCGKDIHQMPPKYCRDRSGTYPFQVFKLITCSMCYYYIFPSTPVFQQTADFKLSVANRNYSEAPDIENSTIMSRLCEAIGDVDKCKRWQACCLVAVDCCYRQEENENSSRTEGVLSCPPTWDGFSCWQRSPANQRVSTKCPHYVHKFITHDSNAYKDCTANGTWWKNPATNMEWTNYSTCIQIKKHRVIVFASVATNLISVMLLIPACFIFLYFRLLRMQHRIRLHVCLTVSFIFTAIFQILWTILVHHDQFLNAPEDTLLHKNTVGCRILYFMSSYFRSTNYFCMFVEGLYLCRLLSATFKIPKRLIGYYILCWGFPLVPNLIYAIVRGTLYNERCWMNNTDGYEWILYTPNLLCLVGNVLFLIYILVVLFNQLQAHPNEPHDYRRTLKAIFIMIPLLGLQLLFIIYKPHTYFHELLSVIIVNSQASTSFVI
;
A
#
# COMPACT_ATOMS: atom_id res chain seq x y z
N MET A 1 -17.43 2.65 -21.36
CA MET A 1 -17.15 2.84 -22.80
C MET A 1 -16.39 1.61 -23.28
N CYS A 2 -16.86 0.75 -24.16
CA CYS A 2 -18.10 0.62 -24.93
C CYS A 2 -18.49 -0.86 -24.93
N GLY A 3 -19.79 -1.15 -24.97
CA GLY A 3 -20.30 -2.48 -25.23
C GLY A 3 -19.83 -2.98 -26.60
N LYS A 4 -19.31 -4.21 -26.61
CA LYS A 4 -19.25 -5.05 -27.79
C LYS A 4 -20.26 -6.16 -27.58
N ASP A 5 -21.53 -5.86 -27.86
CA ASP A 5 -22.48 -6.89 -28.24
C ASP A 5 -22.16 -7.29 -29.68
N ILE A 6 -21.15 -8.14 -29.83
CA ILE A 6 -20.97 -8.91 -31.06
C ILE A 6 -21.63 -10.25 -30.76
N HIS A 7 -22.74 -10.56 -31.44
CA HIS A 7 -23.24 -11.92 -31.56
C HIS A 7 -22.21 -12.77 -32.32
N GLN A 8 -21.08 -13.06 -31.69
CA GLN A 8 -20.15 -14.11 -32.11
C GLN A 8 -20.73 -15.40 -31.56
N MET A 9 -20.98 -16.36 -32.45
CA MET A 9 -21.35 -17.71 -32.05
C MET A 9 -20.26 -18.25 -31.11
N PRO A 10 -20.61 -18.89 -29.98
CA PRO A 10 -19.60 -19.31 -29.00
C PRO A 10 -18.62 -20.30 -29.64
N PRO A 11 -17.31 -20.23 -29.29
CA PRO A 11 -16.31 -21.15 -29.78
C PRO A 11 -16.71 -22.60 -29.53
N LYS A 12 -16.32 -23.51 -30.43
CA LYS A 12 -16.60 -24.94 -30.22
C LYS A 12 -15.71 -25.55 -29.14
N TYR A 13 -14.41 -25.26 -29.20
CA TYR A 13 -13.40 -25.81 -28.32
C TYR A 13 -12.41 -24.75 -27.87
N CYS A 14 -11.91 -24.91 -26.66
CA CYS A 14 -10.95 -24.01 -26.02
C CYS A 14 -9.84 -24.84 -25.38
N ARG A 15 -8.60 -24.32 -25.41
CA ARG A 15 -7.43 -24.97 -24.81
C ARG A 15 -6.96 -24.28 -23.55
N ASP A 16 -6.70 -25.06 -22.51
CA ASP A 16 -5.87 -24.65 -21.38
C ASP A 16 -4.57 -25.48 -21.33
N ARG A 17 -3.79 -25.29 -20.28
CA ARG A 17 -2.56 -26.06 -20.00
C ARG A 17 -2.77 -27.57 -19.79
N SER A 18 -3.99 -28.01 -19.48
CA SER A 18 -4.36 -29.40 -19.19
C SER A 18 -4.86 -30.11 -20.44
N GLY A 19 -5.52 -29.41 -21.36
CA GLY A 19 -6.03 -29.98 -22.60
C GLY A 19 -7.01 -29.06 -23.34
N THR A 20 -7.77 -29.65 -24.26
CA THR A 20 -8.80 -28.98 -25.06
C THR A 20 -10.18 -29.45 -24.61
N TYR A 21 -11.08 -28.50 -24.35
CA TYR A 21 -12.42 -28.76 -23.81
C TYR A 21 -13.49 -28.06 -24.64
N PRO A 22 -14.73 -28.59 -24.70
CA PRO A 22 -15.87 -27.83 -25.22
C PRO A 22 -16.05 -26.52 -24.45
N PHE A 23 -16.46 -25.44 -25.13
CA PHE A 23 -16.57 -24.11 -24.52
C PHE A 23 -17.38 -24.07 -23.20
N GLN A 24 -18.51 -24.78 -23.16
CA GLN A 24 -19.35 -24.86 -21.95
C GLN A 24 -18.66 -25.55 -20.77
N VAL A 25 -17.74 -26.47 -21.03
CA VAL A 25 -16.94 -27.13 -19.98
C VAL A 25 -15.76 -26.24 -19.60
N PHE A 26 -15.10 -25.65 -20.58
CA PHE A 26 -13.94 -24.77 -20.39
C PHE A 26 -14.25 -23.61 -19.44
N LYS A 27 -15.41 -22.94 -19.59
CA LYS A 27 -15.79 -21.81 -18.73
C LYS A 27 -15.88 -22.22 -17.25
N LEU A 28 -16.40 -23.42 -16.97
CA LEU A 28 -16.57 -23.94 -15.61
C LEU A 28 -15.23 -24.37 -15.01
N ILE A 29 -14.41 -25.11 -15.77
CA ILE A 29 -13.10 -25.60 -15.32
C ILE A 29 -12.16 -24.43 -15.05
N THR A 30 -12.06 -23.48 -15.98
CA THR A 30 -11.13 -22.36 -15.84
C THR A 30 -11.55 -21.40 -14.73
N CYS A 31 -12.85 -21.19 -14.52
CA CYS A 31 -13.33 -20.40 -13.39
C CYS A 31 -13.06 -21.09 -12.04
N SER A 32 -13.22 -22.42 -11.98
CA SER A 32 -12.80 -23.23 -10.83
C SER A 32 -11.28 -23.14 -10.60
N MET A 33 -10.45 -23.25 -11.64
CA MET A 33 -9.00 -23.08 -11.55
C MET A 33 -8.60 -21.68 -11.09
N CYS A 34 -9.24 -20.62 -11.61
CA CYS A 34 -9.01 -19.25 -11.19
C CYS A 34 -9.17 -19.08 -9.68
N TYR A 35 -10.14 -19.76 -9.05
CA TYR A 35 -10.31 -19.73 -7.60
C TYR A 35 -9.07 -20.27 -6.89
N TYR A 36 -8.65 -21.50 -7.22
CA TYR A 36 -7.49 -22.14 -6.59
C TYR A 36 -6.17 -21.42 -6.86
N TYR A 37 -6.06 -20.78 -8.02
CA TYR A 37 -4.86 -20.08 -8.45
C TYR A 37 -4.69 -18.74 -7.75
N ILE A 38 -5.81 -18.04 -7.54
CA ILE A 38 -5.83 -16.74 -6.86
C ILE A 38 -5.83 -16.94 -5.34
N PHE A 39 -6.41 -18.02 -4.84
CA PHE A 39 -6.52 -18.32 -3.41
C PHE A 39 -6.04 -19.75 -3.06
N PRO A 40 -4.73 -20.04 -3.25
CA PRO A 40 -4.17 -21.38 -3.02
C PRO A 40 -4.23 -21.83 -1.55
N SER A 41 -4.41 -20.89 -0.63
CA SER A 41 -4.40 -21.16 0.80
C SER A 41 -5.79 -21.27 1.43
N THR A 42 -6.87 -20.76 0.77
CA THR A 42 -8.24 -20.70 1.36
C THR A 42 -9.09 -21.81 0.76
N PRO A 43 -9.20 -22.98 1.40
CA PRO A 43 -10.12 -24.00 0.94
C PRO A 43 -11.54 -23.67 1.43
N VAL A 44 -12.11 -22.52 1.04
CA VAL A 44 -13.57 -22.31 1.15
C VAL A 44 -14.29 -23.37 0.32
N PHE A 45 -13.67 -23.74 -0.80
CA PHE A 45 -14.17 -24.76 -1.70
C PHE A 45 -13.24 -25.98 -1.78
N GLN A 46 -13.83 -27.16 -1.73
CA GLN A 46 -13.17 -28.41 -2.15
C GLN A 46 -13.56 -28.72 -3.59
N GLN A 47 -12.56 -29.03 -4.43
CA GLN A 47 -12.78 -29.33 -5.83
C GLN A 47 -13.27 -30.77 -5.93
N THR A 48 -14.45 -30.95 -6.49
CA THR A 48 -14.98 -32.28 -6.81
C THR A 48 -14.48 -32.73 -8.19
N ALA A 49 -14.57 -34.03 -8.48
CA ALA A 49 -14.18 -34.59 -9.78
C ALA A 49 -14.91 -33.95 -10.98
N ASP A 50 -16.07 -33.32 -10.74
CA ASP A 50 -16.88 -32.64 -11.76
C ASP A 50 -16.62 -31.12 -11.83
N PHE A 51 -15.51 -30.64 -11.28
CA PHE A 51 -15.13 -29.22 -11.26
C PHE A 51 -16.08 -28.30 -10.48
N LYS A 52 -17.07 -28.87 -9.79
CA LYS A 52 -17.94 -28.14 -8.86
C LYS A 52 -17.17 -27.77 -7.61
N LEU A 53 -17.47 -26.58 -7.11
CA LEU A 53 -16.97 -26.05 -5.86
C LEU A 53 -17.93 -26.49 -4.75
N SER A 54 -17.46 -27.39 -3.89
CA SER A 54 -18.20 -27.83 -2.69
C SER A 54 -17.89 -26.89 -1.55
N VAL A 55 -18.92 -26.28 -0.94
CA VAL A 55 -18.73 -25.32 0.15
C VAL A 55 -18.52 -26.08 1.45
N ALA A 56 -17.34 -25.94 2.07
CA ALA A 56 -16.97 -26.74 3.24
C ALA A 56 -17.98 -26.65 4.42
N ASN A 57 -18.70 -25.53 4.55
CA ASN A 57 -19.65 -25.27 5.63
C ASN A 57 -21.14 -25.42 5.23
N ARG A 58 -21.46 -25.68 3.96
CA ARG A 58 -22.84 -25.78 3.48
C ARG A 58 -22.91 -26.92 2.46
N ASN A 59 -23.66 -27.99 2.77
CA ASN A 59 -23.75 -29.25 1.99
C ASN A 59 -24.33 -29.08 0.56
N TYR A 60 -23.77 -28.20 -0.26
CA TYR A 60 -24.11 -28.03 -1.66
C TYR A 60 -22.83 -27.88 -2.49
N SER A 61 -22.92 -28.30 -3.76
CA SER A 61 -21.83 -28.18 -4.73
C SER A 61 -22.34 -27.53 -5.99
N GLU A 62 -21.67 -26.47 -6.42
CA GLU A 62 -22.06 -25.69 -7.60
C GLU A 62 -20.90 -25.49 -8.55
N ALA A 63 -21.19 -25.58 -9.85
CA ALA A 63 -20.22 -25.26 -10.88
C ALA A 63 -20.16 -23.73 -11.03
N PRO A 64 -18.96 -23.11 -11.01
CA PRO A 64 -18.86 -21.68 -11.11
C PRO A 64 -19.14 -21.21 -12.55
N ASP A 65 -20.40 -20.86 -12.82
CA ASP A 65 -20.82 -20.26 -14.09
C ASP A 65 -20.96 -18.74 -13.98
N ILE A 66 -20.08 -18.00 -14.66
CA ILE A 66 -20.01 -16.54 -14.63
C ILE A 66 -21.25 -15.88 -15.26
N GLU A 67 -21.97 -16.59 -16.14
CA GLU A 67 -23.19 -16.10 -16.79
C GLU A 67 -24.41 -16.24 -15.87
N ASN A 68 -24.34 -17.11 -14.86
CA ASN A 68 -25.40 -17.33 -13.89
C ASN A 68 -25.16 -16.50 -12.62
N SER A 69 -25.76 -15.32 -12.58
CA SER A 69 -25.62 -14.36 -11.47
C SER A 69 -26.07 -14.92 -10.11
N THR A 70 -27.07 -15.81 -10.08
CA THR A 70 -27.56 -16.43 -8.85
C THR A 70 -26.55 -17.41 -8.24
N ILE A 71 -25.88 -18.21 -9.08
CA ILE A 71 -24.81 -19.13 -8.63
C ILE A 71 -23.61 -18.32 -8.15
N MET A 72 -23.18 -17.33 -8.93
CA MET A 72 -22.05 -16.47 -8.56
C MET A 72 -22.28 -15.72 -7.26
N SER A 73 -23.50 -15.19 -7.02
CA SER A 73 -23.84 -14.53 -5.75
C SER A 73 -23.66 -15.47 -4.56
N ARG A 74 -24.19 -16.69 -4.63
CA ARG A 74 -24.10 -17.67 -3.54
C ARG A 74 -22.67 -18.11 -3.24
N LEU A 75 -21.86 -18.32 -4.29
CA LEU A 75 -20.44 -18.64 -4.14
C LEU A 75 -19.65 -17.45 -3.57
N CYS A 76 -19.95 -16.23 -3.99
CA CYS A 76 -19.30 -15.02 -3.45
C CYS A 76 -19.70 -14.71 -2.00
N GLU A 77 -20.95 -14.99 -1.62
CA GLU A 77 -21.40 -14.95 -0.23
C GLU A 77 -20.65 -15.98 0.63
N ALA A 78 -20.39 -17.18 0.09
CA ALA A 78 -19.59 -18.19 0.78
C ALA A 78 -18.12 -17.77 0.97
N ILE A 79 -17.55 -16.99 0.04
CA ILE A 79 -16.21 -16.40 0.17
C ILE A 79 -16.18 -15.31 1.25
N GLY A 80 -17.27 -14.57 1.43
CA GLY A 80 -17.42 -13.55 2.48
C GLY A 80 -16.54 -12.30 2.32
N ASP A 81 -15.95 -12.10 1.14
CA ASP A 81 -14.99 -11.02 0.86
C ASP A 81 -15.21 -10.48 -0.56
N VAL A 82 -15.71 -9.25 -0.64
CA VAL A 82 -16.11 -8.60 -1.89
C VAL A 82 -14.92 -8.42 -2.85
N ASP A 83 -13.74 -8.09 -2.33
CA ASP A 83 -12.54 -7.92 -3.14
C ASP A 83 -12.08 -9.27 -3.73
N LYS A 84 -12.11 -10.34 -2.93
CA LYS A 84 -11.78 -11.69 -3.41
C LYS A 84 -12.75 -12.12 -4.50
N CYS A 85 -14.06 -11.97 -4.28
CA CYS A 85 -15.07 -12.30 -5.29
C CYS A 85 -14.85 -11.53 -6.61
N LYS A 86 -14.65 -10.21 -6.56
CA LYS A 86 -14.41 -9.39 -7.76
C LYS A 86 -13.18 -9.85 -8.54
N ARG A 87 -12.08 -10.15 -7.84
CA ARG A 87 -10.84 -10.62 -8.48
C ARG A 87 -11.00 -12.00 -9.11
N TRP A 88 -11.74 -12.88 -8.45
CA TRP A 88 -12.07 -14.19 -8.99
C TRP A 88 -12.91 -14.10 -10.26
N GLN A 89 -14.01 -13.33 -10.21
CA GLN A 89 -14.87 -13.09 -11.37
C GLN A 89 -14.09 -12.48 -12.54
N ALA A 90 -13.21 -11.52 -12.27
CA ALA A 90 -12.35 -10.94 -13.30
C ALA A 90 -11.44 -11.98 -13.98
N CYS A 91 -10.89 -12.94 -13.23
CA CYS A 91 -10.13 -14.04 -13.81
C CYS A 91 -10.99 -14.95 -14.70
N CYS A 92 -12.20 -15.30 -14.23
CA CYS A 92 -13.13 -16.11 -15.03
C CYS A 92 -13.50 -15.42 -16.35
N LEU A 93 -13.78 -14.11 -16.31
CA LEU A 93 -14.08 -13.32 -17.50
C LEU A 93 -12.89 -13.29 -18.48
N VAL A 94 -11.67 -13.10 -17.98
CA VAL A 94 -10.47 -13.09 -18.83
C VAL A 94 -10.16 -14.48 -19.41
N ALA A 95 -10.49 -15.57 -18.70
CA ALA A 95 -10.39 -16.92 -19.24
C ALA A 95 -11.40 -17.15 -20.38
N VAL A 96 -12.65 -16.72 -20.22
CA VAL A 96 -13.68 -16.82 -21.27
C VAL A 96 -13.29 -16.00 -22.50
N ASP A 97 -12.88 -14.74 -22.31
CA ASP A 97 -12.37 -13.88 -23.37
C ASP A 97 -11.14 -14.49 -24.06
N CYS A 98 -10.27 -15.18 -23.31
CA CYS A 98 -9.16 -15.92 -23.90
C CYS A 98 -9.65 -16.95 -24.90
N CYS A 99 -10.70 -17.72 -24.60
CA CYS A 99 -11.21 -18.73 -25.53
C CYS A 99 -11.68 -18.11 -26.86
N TYR A 100 -12.43 -17.00 -26.81
CA TYR A 100 -12.82 -16.29 -28.03
C TYR A 100 -11.60 -15.90 -28.88
N ARG A 101 -10.52 -15.41 -28.24
CA ARG A 101 -9.26 -15.11 -28.94
C ARG A 101 -8.55 -16.35 -29.51
N GLN A 102 -8.75 -17.54 -28.95
CA GLN A 102 -8.13 -18.76 -29.50
C GLN A 102 -8.75 -19.10 -30.85
N GLU A 103 -10.09 -19.00 -30.97
CA GLU A 103 -10.82 -19.27 -32.21
C GLU A 103 -10.49 -18.24 -33.31
N GLU A 104 -10.41 -16.95 -32.97
CA GLU A 104 -9.98 -15.91 -33.91
C GLU A 104 -8.57 -16.19 -34.48
N ASN A 105 -7.66 -16.68 -33.64
CA ASN A 105 -6.31 -17.04 -34.06
C ASN A 105 -6.30 -18.28 -34.97
N GLU A 106 -7.16 -19.28 -34.75
CA GLU A 106 -7.26 -20.45 -35.64
C GLU A 106 -7.75 -20.07 -37.05
N ASN A 107 -8.68 -19.11 -37.13
CA ASN A 107 -9.20 -18.64 -38.41
C ASN A 107 -8.21 -17.73 -39.16
N SER A 108 -7.38 -16.96 -38.44
CA SER A 108 -6.39 -16.05 -39.03
C SER A 108 -5.06 -16.71 -39.40
N SER A 109 -4.70 -17.85 -38.79
CA SER A 109 -3.36 -18.45 -38.89
C SER A 109 -3.31 -19.74 -39.72
N ARG A 110 -4.10 -19.87 -40.79
CA ARG A 110 -3.85 -20.86 -41.85
C ARG A 110 -2.69 -20.42 -42.76
N THR A 111 -1.61 -19.93 -42.19
CA THR A 111 -0.35 -19.71 -42.90
C THR A 111 0.38 -21.05 -42.91
N GLU A 112 0.29 -21.75 -44.04
CA GLU A 112 0.87 -23.08 -44.20
C GLU A 112 2.39 -23.06 -43.94
N GLY A 113 2.85 -23.82 -42.93
CA GLY A 113 4.27 -24.23 -42.81
C GLY A 113 5.08 -23.70 -41.61
N VAL A 114 4.60 -22.73 -40.81
CA VAL A 114 5.36 -22.26 -39.64
C VAL A 114 4.98 -23.07 -38.40
N LEU A 115 5.94 -23.85 -37.89
CA LEU A 115 5.78 -24.58 -36.63
C LEU A 115 5.58 -23.57 -35.48
N SER A 116 4.47 -23.70 -34.75
CA SER A 116 4.04 -22.74 -33.73
C SER A 116 3.42 -23.44 -32.52
N CYS A 117 3.61 -22.88 -31.33
CA CYS A 117 2.89 -23.30 -30.14
C CYS A 117 1.40 -22.91 -30.21
N PRO A 118 0.49 -23.80 -29.82
CA PRO A 118 -0.95 -23.52 -29.84
C PRO A 118 -1.33 -22.43 -28.84
N PRO A 119 -2.40 -21.66 -29.10
CA PRO A 119 -2.90 -20.71 -28.11
C PRO A 119 -3.38 -21.44 -26.85
N THR A 120 -3.25 -20.84 -25.67
CA THR A 120 -3.56 -21.53 -24.41
C THR A 120 -3.92 -20.57 -23.28
N TRP A 121 -4.81 -21.02 -22.39
CA TRP A 121 -5.02 -20.42 -21.08
C TRP A 121 -4.16 -21.12 -20.03
N ASP A 122 -3.28 -20.38 -19.35
CA ASP A 122 -2.37 -20.97 -18.36
C ASP A 122 -2.88 -20.88 -16.90
N GLY A 123 -4.11 -20.39 -16.70
CA GLY A 123 -4.70 -20.14 -15.38
C GLY A 123 -4.61 -18.68 -14.94
N PHE A 124 -3.73 -17.88 -15.55
CA PHE A 124 -3.50 -16.48 -15.18
C PHE A 124 -3.49 -15.53 -16.36
N SER A 125 -3.13 -15.94 -17.57
CA SER A 125 -3.09 -15.09 -18.76
C SER A 125 -3.42 -15.90 -20.02
N CYS A 126 -3.91 -15.19 -21.04
CA CYS A 126 -4.11 -15.75 -22.36
C CYS A 126 -2.82 -15.68 -23.18
N TRP A 127 -2.40 -16.81 -23.72
CA TRP A 127 -1.25 -16.91 -24.63
C TRP A 127 -1.74 -17.17 -26.04
N GLN A 128 -1.34 -16.31 -26.97
CA GLN A 128 -1.67 -16.46 -28.39
C GLN A 128 -0.77 -17.51 -29.05
N ARG A 129 -1.10 -17.85 -30.30
CA ARG A 129 -0.27 -18.72 -31.13
C ARG A 129 1.08 -18.03 -31.37
N SER A 130 2.17 -18.75 -31.11
CA SER A 130 3.53 -18.17 -31.14
C SER A 130 4.47 -19.06 -31.95
N PRO A 131 5.36 -18.50 -32.79
CA PRO A 131 6.36 -19.28 -33.53
C PRO A 131 7.24 -20.15 -32.62
N ALA A 132 7.65 -21.31 -33.15
CA ALA A 132 8.59 -22.20 -32.48
C ALA A 132 9.93 -21.51 -32.22
N ASN A 133 10.61 -21.95 -31.15
CA ASN A 133 11.91 -21.42 -30.72
C ASN A 133 11.89 -19.91 -30.35
N GLN A 134 10.77 -19.42 -29.83
CA GLN A 134 10.61 -18.02 -29.41
C GLN A 134 10.12 -17.90 -27.97
N ARG A 135 10.70 -16.93 -27.24
CA ARG A 135 10.16 -16.44 -25.97
C ARG A 135 9.15 -15.34 -26.25
N VAL A 136 7.92 -15.53 -25.77
CA VAL A 136 6.86 -14.53 -25.88
C VAL A 136 6.52 -13.95 -24.52
N SER A 137 5.93 -12.76 -24.53
CA SER A 137 5.61 -12.03 -23.32
C SER A 137 4.21 -11.43 -23.36
N THR A 138 3.53 -11.40 -22.21
CA THR A 138 2.24 -10.73 -22.02
C THR A 138 2.26 -9.90 -20.73
N LYS A 139 1.39 -8.89 -20.63
CA LYS A 139 1.30 -8.05 -19.44
C LYS A 139 0.80 -8.86 -18.24
N CYS A 140 1.29 -8.56 -17.05
CA CYS A 140 0.87 -9.27 -15.84
C CYS A 140 -0.62 -9.00 -15.53
N PRO A 141 -1.41 -10.02 -15.17
CA PRO A 141 -2.86 -9.90 -14.99
C PRO A 141 -3.25 -8.98 -13.82
N HIS A 142 -4.33 -8.22 -14.00
CA HIS A 142 -4.75 -7.21 -13.03
C HIS A 142 -5.48 -7.75 -11.79
N TYR A 143 -6.05 -8.95 -11.88
CA TYR A 143 -6.83 -9.57 -10.81
C TYR A 143 -6.00 -10.40 -9.81
N VAL A 144 -4.71 -10.61 -10.06
CA VAL A 144 -3.81 -11.32 -9.15
C VAL A 144 -3.31 -10.36 -8.06
N HIS A 145 -2.86 -10.87 -6.90
CA HIS A 145 -2.75 -10.11 -5.64
C HIS A 145 -1.88 -8.85 -5.71
N LYS A 146 -2.06 -7.93 -4.73
CA LYS A 146 -1.52 -6.56 -4.59
C LYS A 146 0.02 -6.38 -4.75
N PHE A 147 0.77 -7.44 -5.03
CA PHE A 147 2.22 -7.42 -5.21
C PHE A 147 2.69 -7.57 -6.66
N ILE A 148 1.76 -7.51 -7.62
CA ILE A 148 2.06 -7.56 -9.04
C ILE A 148 2.15 -6.17 -9.66
N THR A 149 3.26 -5.88 -10.35
CA THR A 149 3.33 -4.70 -11.22
C THR A 149 2.65 -5.01 -12.53
N HIS A 150 1.55 -4.31 -12.80
CA HIS A 150 0.82 -4.46 -14.06
C HIS A 150 1.63 -4.00 -15.29
N ASP A 151 2.63 -3.15 -15.09
CA ASP A 151 3.55 -2.74 -16.16
C ASP A 151 4.61 -3.77 -16.50
N SER A 152 4.84 -4.77 -15.63
CA SER A 152 5.74 -5.88 -15.92
C SER A 152 5.11 -6.87 -16.90
N ASN A 153 5.96 -7.67 -17.54
CA ASN A 153 5.52 -8.77 -18.40
C ASN A 153 5.80 -10.13 -17.75
N ALA A 154 4.91 -11.09 -17.96
CA ALA A 154 5.15 -12.51 -17.78
C ALA A 154 5.72 -13.11 -19.07
N TYR A 155 6.43 -14.23 -18.98
CA TYR A 155 7.12 -14.86 -20.12
C TYR A 155 6.78 -16.33 -20.28
N LYS A 156 6.63 -16.78 -21.53
CA LYS A 156 6.42 -18.18 -21.88
C LYS A 156 7.31 -18.56 -23.06
N ASP A 157 7.91 -19.75 -22.98
CA ASP A 157 8.88 -20.22 -23.96
C ASP A 157 8.23 -21.27 -24.88
N CYS A 158 8.21 -20.98 -26.17
CA CYS A 158 7.80 -21.94 -27.20
C CYS A 158 9.03 -22.71 -27.68
N THR A 159 9.01 -24.03 -27.53
CA THR A 159 10.14 -24.90 -27.90
C THR A 159 10.30 -25.01 -29.41
N ALA A 160 11.46 -25.51 -29.85
CA ALA A 160 11.73 -25.78 -31.27
C ALA A 160 10.76 -26.82 -31.87
N ASN A 161 10.13 -27.65 -31.05
CA ASN A 161 9.17 -28.67 -31.49
C ASN A 161 7.72 -28.13 -31.59
N GLY A 162 7.51 -26.81 -31.46
CA GLY A 162 6.17 -26.22 -31.52
C GLY A 162 5.28 -26.54 -30.32
N THR A 163 5.89 -26.84 -29.17
CA THR A 163 5.16 -27.09 -27.90
C THR A 163 5.62 -26.14 -26.82
N TRP A 164 4.72 -25.76 -25.90
CA TRP A 164 5.09 -24.92 -24.77
C TRP A 164 6.08 -25.64 -23.86
N TRP A 165 7.06 -24.90 -23.35
CA TRP A 165 8.02 -25.45 -22.39
C TRP A 165 7.30 -25.97 -21.15
N LYS A 166 7.67 -27.19 -20.74
CA LYS A 166 7.09 -27.89 -19.58
C LYS A 166 8.10 -27.91 -18.45
N ASN A 167 7.62 -27.70 -17.23
CA ASN A 167 8.46 -27.80 -16.04
C ASN A 167 8.89 -29.26 -15.82
N PRO A 168 10.20 -29.57 -15.74
CA PRO A 168 10.70 -30.93 -15.56
C PRO A 168 10.13 -31.66 -14.33
N ALA A 169 9.81 -30.93 -13.26
CA ALA A 169 9.32 -31.52 -12.02
C ALA A 169 7.83 -31.92 -12.07
N THR A 170 7.01 -31.23 -12.88
CA THR A 170 5.55 -31.42 -12.92
C THR A 170 5.04 -31.90 -14.27
N ASN A 171 5.88 -31.87 -15.31
CA ASN A 171 5.54 -32.16 -16.69
C ASN A 171 4.34 -31.35 -17.24
N MET A 172 4.04 -30.21 -16.62
CA MET A 172 2.98 -29.29 -17.03
C MET A 172 3.58 -28.08 -17.75
N GLU A 173 2.80 -27.48 -18.66
CA GLU A 173 3.17 -26.20 -19.28
C GLU A 173 3.44 -25.15 -18.23
N TRP A 174 4.54 -24.43 -18.37
CA TRP A 174 4.97 -23.46 -17.38
C TRP A 174 5.04 -22.06 -17.97
N THR A 175 4.87 -21.07 -17.10
CA THR A 175 4.94 -19.65 -17.42
C THR A 175 5.71 -18.94 -16.31
N ASN A 176 6.63 -18.07 -16.70
CA ASN A 176 7.42 -17.29 -15.77
C ASN A 176 6.69 -16.02 -15.34
N TYR A 177 6.12 -16.03 -14.14
CA TYR A 177 5.51 -14.85 -13.50
C TYR A 177 6.44 -14.17 -12.47
N SER A 178 7.70 -14.57 -12.34
CA SER A 178 8.61 -14.02 -11.31
C SER A 178 8.83 -12.51 -11.42
N THR A 179 8.82 -11.97 -12.65
CA THR A 179 8.93 -10.53 -12.97
C THR A 179 7.67 -9.73 -12.62
N CYS A 180 6.53 -10.41 -12.48
CA CYS A 180 5.31 -9.80 -12.01
C CYS A 180 5.42 -9.48 -10.52
N ILE A 181 6.11 -10.30 -9.73
CA ILE A 181 6.16 -10.17 -8.27
C ILE A 181 7.29 -9.21 -7.82
N GLN A 182 6.95 -8.12 -7.14
CA GLN A 182 7.91 -7.08 -6.70
C GLN A 182 8.53 -7.33 -5.31
N ILE A 183 8.90 -8.58 -4.99
CA ILE A 183 9.46 -8.93 -3.67
C ILE A 183 10.70 -8.08 -3.33
N LYS A 184 11.57 -7.86 -4.32
CA LYS A 184 12.82 -7.09 -4.13
C LYS A 184 12.54 -5.63 -3.78
N LYS A 185 11.65 -4.96 -4.52
CA LYS A 185 11.30 -3.55 -4.27
C LYS A 185 10.70 -3.38 -2.88
N HIS A 186 9.78 -4.26 -2.50
CA HIS A 186 9.15 -4.17 -1.19
C HIS A 186 10.14 -4.45 -0.05
N ARG A 187 11.04 -5.42 -0.21
CA ARG A 187 12.11 -5.68 0.77
C ARG A 187 13.00 -4.45 0.99
N VAL A 188 13.34 -3.73 -0.09
CA VAL A 188 14.11 -2.48 0.00
C VAL A 188 13.34 -1.41 0.78
N ILE A 189 12.04 -1.25 0.53
CA ILE A 189 11.18 -0.30 1.25
C ILE A 189 11.10 -0.65 2.75
N VAL A 190 10.88 -1.92 3.09
CA VAL A 190 10.83 -2.41 4.47
C VAL A 190 12.17 -2.17 5.18
N PHE A 191 13.27 -2.56 4.55
CA PHE A 191 14.62 -2.36 5.09
C PHE A 191 14.93 -0.88 5.30
N ALA A 192 14.66 -0.03 4.30
CA ALA A 192 14.85 1.42 4.41
C ALA A 192 14.00 2.01 5.54
N SER A 193 12.74 1.59 5.68
CA SER A 193 11.85 2.03 6.75
C SER A 193 12.37 1.68 8.13
N VAL A 194 12.80 0.42 8.33
CA VAL A 194 13.34 -0.04 9.62
C VAL A 194 14.66 0.65 9.95
N ALA A 195 15.58 0.70 8.99
CA ALA A 195 16.90 1.32 9.20
C ALA A 195 16.78 2.81 9.55
N THR A 196 15.96 3.57 8.83
CA THR A 196 15.78 5.02 9.09
C THR A 196 15.11 5.29 10.43
N ASN A 197 14.05 4.55 10.81
CA ASN A 197 13.43 4.71 12.12
C ASN A 197 14.36 4.30 13.26
N LEU A 198 15.16 3.24 13.08
CA LEU A 198 16.13 2.80 14.09
C LEU A 198 17.19 3.88 14.33
N ILE A 199 17.75 4.47 13.27
CA ILE A 199 18.70 5.58 13.37
C ILE A 199 18.06 6.76 14.12
N SER A 200 16.83 7.13 13.77
CA SER A 200 16.08 8.19 14.45
C SER A 200 15.95 7.93 15.95
N VAL A 201 15.55 6.71 16.36
CA VAL A 201 15.43 6.36 17.79
C VAL A 201 16.78 6.40 18.51
N MET A 202 17.84 5.89 17.89
CA MET A 202 19.19 5.89 18.47
C MET A 202 19.75 7.30 18.71
N LEU A 203 19.34 8.28 17.90
CA LEU A 203 19.72 9.69 18.08
C LEU A 203 18.81 10.40 19.11
N LEU A 204 17.50 10.14 19.09
CA LEU A 204 16.53 10.87 19.89
C LEU A 204 16.47 10.43 21.35
N ILE A 205 16.74 9.16 21.67
CA ILE A 205 16.74 8.69 23.06
C ILE A 205 17.80 9.42 23.90
N PRO A 206 19.10 9.47 23.49
CA PRO A 206 20.10 10.24 24.21
C PRO A 206 19.75 11.73 24.31
N ALA A 207 19.22 12.32 23.23
CA ALA A 207 18.79 13.72 23.22
C ALA A 207 17.70 14.02 24.26
N CYS A 208 16.67 13.18 24.28
CA CYS A 208 15.57 13.28 25.22
C CYS A 208 16.08 13.12 26.66
N PHE A 209 16.98 12.16 26.89
CA PHE A 209 17.62 11.97 28.18
C PHE A 209 18.38 13.22 28.64
N ILE A 210 19.20 13.83 27.77
CA ILE A 210 19.95 15.06 28.08
C ILE A 210 19.00 16.21 28.46
N PHE A 211 17.97 16.48 27.65
CA PHE A 211 17.01 17.56 27.92
C PHE A 211 16.23 17.35 29.22
N LEU A 212 15.95 16.11 29.58
CA LEU A 212 15.31 15.78 30.84
C LEU A 212 16.30 15.83 32.01
N TYR A 213 17.50 15.29 31.87
CA TYR A 213 18.48 15.18 32.96
C TYR A 213 18.93 16.55 33.49
N PHE A 214 19.29 17.47 32.59
CA PHE A 214 19.78 18.79 33.02
C PHE A 214 18.62 19.71 33.44
N ARG A 215 18.55 20.01 34.74
CA ARG A 215 17.53 20.89 35.34
C ARG A 215 17.44 22.24 34.64
N LEU A 216 18.59 22.84 34.29
CA LEU A 216 18.64 24.14 33.61
C LEU A 216 17.91 24.12 32.26
N LEU A 217 18.03 23.03 31.49
CA LEU A 217 17.36 22.86 30.19
C LEU A 217 15.87 22.60 30.37
N ARG A 218 15.48 21.65 31.25
CA ARG A 218 14.07 21.26 31.46
C ARG A 218 13.18 22.37 32.02
N MET A 219 13.77 23.38 32.68
CA MET A 219 13.01 24.52 33.21
C MET A 219 12.62 25.53 32.13
N GLN A 220 13.27 25.53 30.96
CA GLN A 220 12.91 26.42 29.86
C GLN A 220 11.63 25.95 29.16
N HIS A 221 10.69 26.87 28.94
CA HIS A 221 9.41 26.56 28.29
C HIS A 221 9.59 26.01 26.86
N ARG A 222 10.55 26.57 26.10
CA ARG A 222 10.87 26.11 24.75
C ARG A 222 11.34 24.65 24.73
N ILE A 223 12.26 24.29 25.63
CA ILE A 223 12.80 22.93 25.71
C ILE A 223 11.72 21.93 26.09
N ARG A 224 10.77 22.31 26.96
CA ARG A 224 9.63 21.43 27.31
C ARG A 224 8.75 21.07 26.11
N LEU A 225 8.54 22.01 25.18
CA LEU A 225 7.79 21.75 23.95
C LEU A 225 8.62 20.88 22.98
N HIS A 226 9.92 21.15 22.82
CA HIS A 226 10.79 20.29 22.03
C HIS A 226 10.85 18.86 22.58
N VAL A 227 10.92 18.67 23.90
CA VAL A 227 10.86 17.33 24.51
C VAL A 227 9.53 16.64 24.18
N CYS A 228 8.41 17.37 24.18
CA CYS A 228 7.12 16.83 23.77
C CYS A 228 7.14 16.34 22.31
N LEU A 229 7.71 17.13 21.40
CA LEU A 229 7.88 16.76 20.00
C LEU A 229 8.82 15.54 19.85
N THR A 230 9.99 15.55 20.51
CA THR A 230 10.96 14.44 20.53
C THR A 230 10.34 13.14 21.02
N VAL A 231 9.57 13.18 22.11
CA VAL A 231 8.88 12.00 22.65
C VAL A 231 7.83 11.48 21.64
N SER A 232 7.09 12.36 20.97
CA SER A 232 6.14 11.95 19.93
C SER A 232 6.82 11.23 18.75
N PHE A 233 8.02 11.68 18.35
CA PHE A 233 8.80 11.03 17.30
C PHE A 233 9.34 9.66 17.72
N ILE A 234 9.83 9.53 18.97
CA ILE A 234 10.30 8.24 19.51
C ILE A 234 9.17 7.21 19.46
N PHE A 235 7.98 7.56 19.98
CA PHE A 235 6.84 6.65 19.93
C PHE A 235 6.41 6.34 18.50
N THR A 236 6.33 7.35 17.62
CA THR A 236 5.98 7.15 16.21
C THR A 236 6.94 6.17 15.54
N ALA A 237 8.25 6.31 15.76
CA ALA A 237 9.26 5.42 15.19
C ALA A 237 9.16 3.99 15.74
N ILE A 238 8.97 3.81 17.05
CA ILE A 238 8.80 2.48 17.66
C ILE A 238 7.56 1.78 17.11
N PHE A 239 6.41 2.44 17.11
CA PHE A 239 5.17 1.86 16.60
C PHE A 239 5.21 1.61 15.09
N GLN A 240 5.89 2.46 14.33
CA GLN A 240 6.11 2.24 12.90
C GLN A 240 7.03 1.04 12.62
N ILE A 241 8.08 0.83 13.43
CA ILE A 241 8.93 -0.36 13.34
C ILE A 241 8.10 -1.62 13.63
N LEU A 242 7.33 -1.62 14.73
CA LEU A 242 6.45 -2.73 15.08
C LEU A 242 5.43 -3.02 13.97
N TRP A 243 4.77 -2.00 13.43
CA TRP A 243 3.85 -2.13 12.31
C TRP A 243 4.53 -2.72 11.06
N THR A 244 5.73 -2.24 10.74
CA THR A 244 6.49 -2.69 9.57
C THR A 244 6.91 -4.15 9.69
N ILE A 245 7.40 -4.57 10.85
CA ILE A 245 7.89 -5.93 11.08
C ILE A 245 6.73 -6.93 11.26
N LEU A 246 5.72 -6.58 12.06
CA LEU A 246 4.65 -7.50 12.44
C LEU A 246 3.53 -7.62 11.40
N VAL A 247 3.30 -6.56 10.60
CA VAL A 247 2.18 -6.54 9.65
C VAL A 247 2.68 -6.51 8.22
N HIS A 248 3.53 -5.53 7.85
CA HIS A 248 3.99 -5.41 6.47
C HIS A 248 4.89 -6.58 6.05
N HIS A 249 5.90 -6.92 6.84
CA HIS A 249 6.83 -7.99 6.50
C HIS A 249 6.18 -9.38 6.54
N ASP A 250 5.27 -9.59 7.51
CA ASP A 250 4.49 -10.82 7.67
C ASP A 250 3.65 -11.14 6.41
N GLN A 251 3.10 -10.12 5.75
CA GLN A 251 2.33 -10.27 4.51
C GLN A 251 3.12 -10.92 3.35
N PHE A 252 4.46 -10.96 3.42
CA PHE A 252 5.32 -11.56 2.39
C PHE A 252 5.91 -12.90 2.77
N LEU A 253 6.14 -13.13 4.07
CA LEU A 253 6.72 -14.39 4.53
C LEU A 253 5.67 -15.49 4.57
N ASN A 254 4.43 -15.13 4.89
CA ASN A 254 3.38 -16.09 5.20
C ASN A 254 2.30 -16.13 4.11
N ALA A 255 1.65 -17.30 4.01
CA ALA A 255 0.48 -17.47 3.18
C ALA A 255 -0.60 -16.44 3.58
N PRO A 256 -1.42 -15.93 2.63
CA PRO A 256 -2.36 -14.84 2.88
C PRO A 256 -3.27 -15.02 4.11
N GLU A 257 -3.67 -16.25 4.42
CA GLU A 257 -4.52 -16.56 5.57
C GLU A 257 -3.82 -16.60 6.92
N ASP A 258 -2.55 -16.97 6.92
CA ASP A 258 -1.79 -17.07 8.15
C ASP A 258 -1.25 -15.72 8.62
N THR A 259 -1.36 -14.71 7.76
CA THR A 259 -0.92 -13.35 8.09
C THR A 259 -1.69 -12.79 9.28
N LEU A 260 -0.99 -12.03 10.13
CA LEU A 260 -1.57 -11.30 11.25
C LEU A 260 -2.68 -10.34 10.79
N LEU A 261 -2.50 -9.83 9.57
CA LEU A 261 -3.49 -9.01 8.86
C LEU A 261 -4.82 -9.76 8.71
N HIS A 262 -4.80 -10.97 8.15
CA HIS A 262 -6.03 -11.74 7.90
C HIS A 262 -6.65 -12.28 9.19
N LYS A 263 -5.81 -12.68 10.15
CA LYS A 263 -6.25 -13.10 11.50
C LYS A 263 -6.96 -11.99 12.28
N ASN A 264 -6.75 -10.72 11.90
CA ASN A 264 -7.45 -9.54 12.45
C ASN A 264 -7.48 -9.51 13.99
N THR A 265 -6.36 -9.87 14.60
CA THR A 265 -6.27 -10.00 16.07
C THR A 265 -6.50 -8.64 16.75
N VAL A 266 -6.95 -8.68 18.01
CA VAL A 266 -7.10 -7.46 18.83
C VAL A 266 -5.76 -6.70 18.91
N GLY A 267 -4.65 -7.41 19.07
CA GLY A 267 -3.31 -6.80 19.13
C GLY A 267 -2.94 -6.02 17.87
N CYS A 268 -3.26 -6.55 16.68
CA CYS A 268 -2.99 -5.89 15.40
C CYS A 268 -3.82 -4.60 15.23
N ARG A 269 -5.08 -4.59 15.68
CA ARG A 269 -5.94 -3.40 15.69
C ARG A 269 -5.45 -2.33 16.66
N ILE A 270 -5.02 -2.74 17.87
CA ILE A 270 -4.41 -1.83 18.84
C ILE A 270 -3.11 -1.24 18.26
N LEU A 271 -2.30 -2.05 17.61
CA LEU A 271 -1.06 -1.60 16.99
C LEU A 271 -1.31 -0.56 15.89
N TYR A 272 -2.30 -0.79 15.03
CA TYR A 272 -2.74 0.19 14.02
C TYR A 272 -3.16 1.50 14.68
N PHE A 273 -4.05 1.42 15.69
CA PHE A 273 -4.56 2.58 16.42
C PHE A 273 -3.43 3.39 17.04
N MET A 274 -2.51 2.75 17.75
CA MET A 274 -1.37 3.41 18.37
C MET A 274 -0.47 4.07 17.31
N SER A 275 -0.18 3.36 16.22
CA SER A 275 0.64 3.89 15.12
C SER A 275 0.01 5.14 14.51
N SER A 276 -1.30 5.13 14.27
CA SER A 276 -2.06 6.28 13.75
C SER A 276 -2.12 7.44 14.73
N TYR A 277 -2.35 7.16 16.01
CA TYR A 277 -2.43 8.16 17.06
C TYR A 277 -1.08 8.88 17.26
N PHE A 278 0.02 8.16 17.42
CA PHE A 278 1.34 8.79 17.60
C PHE A 278 1.77 9.57 16.37
N ARG A 279 1.48 9.05 15.17
CA ARG A 279 1.69 9.80 13.93
C ARG A 279 0.88 11.10 13.89
N SER A 280 -0.39 11.08 14.31
CA SER A 280 -1.22 12.30 14.38
C SER A 280 -0.68 13.28 15.42
N THR A 281 -0.36 12.80 16.63
CA THR A 281 0.28 13.57 17.70
C THR A 281 1.55 14.28 17.22
N ASN A 282 2.34 13.64 16.35
CA ASN A 282 3.53 14.25 15.78
C ASN A 282 3.22 15.53 14.96
N TYR A 283 2.18 15.53 14.12
CA TYR A 283 1.72 16.73 13.41
C TYR A 283 1.26 17.84 14.36
N PHE A 284 0.51 17.49 15.41
CA PHE A 284 0.04 18.46 16.39
C PHE A 284 1.18 19.03 17.24
N CYS A 285 2.19 18.22 17.60
CA CYS A 285 3.40 18.69 18.28
C CYS A 285 4.17 19.68 17.39
N MET A 286 4.35 19.40 16.09
CA MET A 286 4.97 20.35 15.16
C MET A 286 4.18 21.66 15.08
N PHE A 287 2.84 21.55 15.02
CA PHE A 287 1.97 22.72 14.98
C PHE A 287 2.09 23.59 16.23
N VAL A 288 2.11 22.96 17.40
CA VAL A 288 2.31 23.66 18.67
C VAL A 288 3.67 24.33 18.75
N GLU A 289 4.71 23.67 18.27
CA GLU A 289 6.06 24.23 18.20
C GLU A 289 6.12 25.45 17.26
N GLY A 290 5.53 25.35 16.07
CA GLY A 290 5.40 26.46 15.12
C GLY A 290 4.60 27.63 15.67
N LEU A 291 3.47 27.36 16.33
CA LEU A 291 2.64 28.37 16.99
C LEU A 291 3.41 29.09 18.11
N TYR A 292 4.19 28.34 18.91
CA TYR A 292 5.00 28.91 19.98
C TYR A 292 6.10 29.83 19.42
N LEU A 293 6.81 29.40 18.37
CA LEU A 293 7.82 30.21 17.69
C LEU A 293 7.22 31.49 17.08
N CYS A 294 6.07 31.38 16.41
CA CYS A 294 5.37 32.52 15.82
C CYS A 294 4.97 33.55 16.89
N ARG A 295 4.50 33.11 18.05
CA ARG A 295 4.16 33.99 19.19
C ARG A 295 5.39 34.63 19.83
N LEU A 296 6.51 33.92 19.90
CA LEU A 296 7.76 34.47 20.46
C LEU A 296 8.31 35.63 19.62
N LEU A 297 8.20 35.54 18.29
CA LEU A 297 8.72 36.55 17.36
C LEU A 297 7.75 37.72 17.14
N SER A 298 6.46 37.51 17.39
CA SER A 298 5.46 38.57 17.31
C SER A 298 5.40 39.34 18.63
N ALA A 299 5.82 40.60 18.61
CA ALA A 299 5.73 41.51 19.76
C ALA A 299 4.28 41.74 20.25
N THR A 300 3.28 41.38 19.43
CA THR A 300 1.86 41.61 19.69
C THR A 300 1.21 40.50 20.54
N PHE A 301 1.78 39.29 20.59
CA PHE A 301 1.19 38.17 21.32
C PHE A 301 1.86 37.96 22.68
N LYS A 302 1.08 38.06 23.76
CA LYS A 302 1.56 37.76 25.13
C LYS A 302 1.90 36.27 25.26
N ILE A 303 3.13 35.96 25.68
CA ILE A 303 3.57 34.58 25.95
C ILE A 303 2.75 34.03 27.15
N PRO A 304 2.09 32.86 27.02
CA PRO A 304 1.28 32.31 28.10
C PRO A 304 2.14 31.86 29.28
N LYS A 305 1.70 32.17 30.50
CA LYS A 305 2.39 31.81 31.75
C LYS A 305 2.36 30.30 32.07
N ARG A 306 1.42 29.54 31.48
CA ARG A 306 1.22 28.10 31.71
C ARG A 306 1.15 27.35 30.37
N LEU A 307 1.80 26.19 30.30
CA LEU A 307 1.86 25.34 29.08
C LEU A 307 0.74 24.30 28.95
N ILE A 308 -0.20 24.23 29.91
CA ILE A 308 -1.24 23.18 29.97
C ILE A 308 -2.06 23.11 28.68
N GLY A 309 -2.46 24.25 28.12
CA GLY A 309 -3.23 24.30 26.87
C GLY A 309 -2.48 23.72 25.67
N TYR A 310 -1.16 23.90 25.60
CA TYR A 310 -0.34 23.31 24.54
C TYR A 310 -0.24 21.79 24.68
N TYR A 311 -0.12 21.25 25.90
CA TYR A 311 -0.11 19.79 26.11
C TYR A 311 -1.44 19.14 25.73
N ILE A 312 -2.57 19.79 26.05
CA ILE A 312 -3.90 19.32 25.63
C ILE A 312 -4.00 19.31 24.09
N LEU A 313 -3.47 20.34 23.43
CA LEU A 313 -3.47 20.42 21.96
C LEU A 313 -2.55 19.36 21.33
N CYS A 314 -1.38 19.08 21.92
CA CYS A 314 -0.45 18.06 21.44
C CYS A 314 -0.99 16.63 21.58
N TRP A 315 -1.51 16.26 22.75
CA TRP A 315 -1.83 14.85 23.08
C TRP A 315 -3.34 14.57 23.11
N GLY A 316 -4.13 15.52 23.61
CA GLY A 316 -5.57 15.35 23.75
C GLY A 316 -6.31 15.48 22.43
N PHE A 317 -6.03 16.54 21.65
CA PHE A 317 -6.74 16.78 20.41
C PHE A 317 -6.58 15.66 19.36
N PRO A 318 -5.37 15.11 19.08
CA PRO A 318 -5.23 14.02 18.11
C PRO A 318 -5.93 12.72 18.55
N LEU A 319 -6.17 12.53 19.86
CA LEU A 319 -6.85 11.35 20.37
C LEU A 319 -8.31 11.30 19.90
N VAL A 320 -8.99 12.45 19.82
CA VAL A 320 -10.41 12.54 19.45
C VAL A 320 -10.71 11.99 18.04
N PRO A 321 -10.11 12.48 16.94
CA PRO A 321 -10.36 11.94 15.60
C PRO A 321 -9.89 10.49 15.47
N ASN A 322 -8.81 10.09 16.16
CA ASN A 322 -8.36 8.70 16.15
C ASN A 322 -9.36 7.76 16.84
N LEU A 323 -9.96 8.16 17.96
CA LEU A 323 -11.01 7.39 18.62
C LEU A 323 -12.27 7.30 17.76
N ILE A 324 -12.71 8.41 17.16
CA ILE A 324 -13.87 8.43 16.26
C ILE A 324 -13.62 7.45 15.10
N TYR A 325 -12.46 7.53 14.46
CA TYR A 325 -12.10 6.63 13.37
C TYR A 325 -12.05 5.16 13.81
N ALA A 326 -11.49 4.88 14.99
CA ALA A 326 -11.45 3.52 15.55
C ALA A 326 -12.85 2.96 15.83
N ILE A 327 -13.78 3.78 16.32
CA ILE A 327 -15.17 3.38 16.57
C ILE A 327 -15.87 3.08 15.23
N VAL A 328 -15.75 3.97 14.24
CA VAL A 328 -16.32 3.79 12.90
C VAL A 328 -15.79 2.50 12.25
N ARG A 329 -14.47 2.27 12.29
CA ARG A 329 -13.86 1.04 11.76
C ARG A 329 -14.24 -0.20 12.56
N GLY A 330 -14.31 -0.11 13.88
CA GLY A 330 -14.69 -1.21 14.75
C GLY A 330 -16.14 -1.66 14.58
N THR A 331 -17.04 -0.74 14.20
CA THR A 331 -18.48 -1.02 14.05
C THR A 331 -18.89 -1.37 12.62
N LEU A 332 -18.36 -0.67 11.62
CA LEU A 332 -18.78 -0.81 10.22
C LEU A 332 -17.88 -1.75 9.40
N TYR A 333 -16.56 -1.75 9.65
CA TYR A 333 -15.57 -2.40 8.78
C TYR A 333 -14.43 -3.05 9.58
N ASN A 334 -14.78 -4.00 10.46
CA ASN A 334 -13.85 -4.64 11.39
C ASN A 334 -13.09 -5.81 10.77
N GLU A 335 -12.28 -5.53 9.75
CA GLU A 335 -11.50 -6.52 9.02
C GLU A 335 -10.06 -6.06 8.76
N ARG A 336 -9.18 -7.04 8.48
CA ARG A 336 -7.81 -6.83 8.01
C ARG A 336 -7.00 -5.77 8.79
N CYS A 337 -7.07 -5.80 10.12
CA CYS A 337 -6.40 -4.86 11.03
C CYS A 337 -6.51 -3.38 10.66
N TRP A 338 -7.61 -2.99 10.01
CA TRP A 338 -7.86 -1.63 9.52
C TRP A 338 -6.84 -1.08 8.50
N MET A 339 -6.04 -1.94 7.87
CA MET A 339 -5.03 -1.55 6.87
C MET A 339 -5.65 -1.15 5.53
N ASN A 340 -6.83 -1.68 5.18
CA ASN A 340 -7.49 -1.38 3.93
C ASN A 340 -8.10 0.04 3.95
N ASN A 341 -7.87 0.79 2.88
CA ASN A 341 -8.54 2.07 2.62
C ASN A 341 -10.05 1.84 2.51
N THR A 342 -10.83 2.67 3.18
CA THR A 342 -12.30 2.58 3.23
C THR A 342 -12.87 3.88 2.70
N ASP A 343 -13.47 3.85 1.51
CA ASP A 343 -14.39 4.84 0.90
C ASP A 343 -14.37 6.29 1.46
N GLY A 344 -13.18 6.85 1.69
CA GLY A 344 -12.99 8.20 2.22
C GLY A 344 -12.99 8.39 3.75
N TYR A 345 -13.31 7.39 4.59
CA TYR A 345 -13.35 7.56 6.05
C TYR A 345 -11.99 7.90 6.69
N GLU A 346 -10.89 7.58 6.01
CA GLU A 346 -9.53 7.95 6.44
C GLU A 346 -9.33 9.47 6.53
N TRP A 347 -10.15 10.25 5.82
CA TRP A 347 -10.13 11.71 5.89
C TRP A 347 -10.46 12.26 7.28
N ILE A 348 -11.13 11.49 8.15
CA ILE A 348 -11.32 11.85 9.56
C ILE A 348 -9.96 12.06 10.25
N LEU A 349 -8.96 11.26 9.88
CA LEU A 349 -7.58 11.38 10.40
C LEU A 349 -6.77 12.39 9.61
N TYR A 350 -6.87 12.37 8.27
CA TYR A 350 -6.02 13.20 7.42
C TYR A 350 -6.37 14.69 7.47
N THR A 351 -7.65 15.04 7.58
CA THR A 351 -8.11 16.44 7.61
C THR A 351 -7.47 17.26 8.74
N PRO A 352 -7.55 16.86 10.03
CA PRO A 352 -6.93 17.62 11.11
C PRO A 352 -5.41 17.71 10.98
N ASN A 353 -4.75 16.63 10.53
CA ASN A 353 -3.30 16.62 10.32
C ASN A 353 -2.88 17.56 9.18
N LEU A 354 -3.66 17.62 8.10
CA LEU A 354 -3.43 18.51 6.97
C LEU A 354 -3.60 19.99 7.38
N LEU A 355 -4.61 20.29 8.19
CA LEU A 355 -4.82 21.64 8.72
C LEU A 355 -3.63 22.11 9.57
N CYS A 356 -3.04 21.22 10.38
CA CYS A 356 -1.80 21.51 11.12
C CYS A 356 -0.63 21.84 10.18
N LEU A 357 -0.45 21.08 9.09
CA LEU A 357 0.58 21.36 8.09
C LEU A 357 0.37 22.71 7.38
N VAL A 358 -0.86 23.00 6.96
CA VAL A 358 -1.20 24.29 6.34
C VAL A 358 -0.93 25.43 7.33
N GLY A 359 -1.29 25.27 8.60
CA GLY A 359 -0.95 26.22 9.66
C GLY A 359 0.55 26.46 9.80
N ASN A 360 1.36 25.40 9.73
CA ASN A 360 2.83 25.51 9.78
C ASN A 360 3.41 26.25 8.58
N VAL A 361 2.83 26.11 7.38
CA VAL A 361 3.21 26.92 6.21
C VAL A 361 2.96 28.40 6.49
N LEU A 362 1.78 28.74 7.03
CA LEU A 362 1.43 30.12 7.34
C LEU A 362 2.37 30.70 8.41
N PHE A 363 2.68 29.92 9.44
CA PHE A 363 3.66 30.32 10.46
C PHE A 363 5.05 30.53 9.87
N LEU A 364 5.51 29.63 8.99
CA LEU A 364 6.79 29.82 8.32
C LEU A 364 6.79 31.12 7.51
N ILE A 365 5.79 31.34 6.65
CA ILE A 365 5.72 32.55 5.82
C ILE A 365 5.77 33.80 6.70
N TYR A 366 5.01 33.83 7.80
CA TYR A 366 5.05 34.93 8.75
C TYR A 366 6.44 35.13 9.37
N ILE A 367 7.07 34.06 9.85
CA ILE A 367 8.42 34.10 10.44
C ILE A 367 9.42 34.61 9.41
N LEU A 368 9.34 34.15 8.16
CA LEU A 368 10.20 34.61 7.07
C LEU A 368 10.05 36.11 6.81
N VAL A 369 8.80 36.60 6.74
CA VAL A 369 8.54 38.03 6.52
C VAL A 369 9.09 38.87 7.69
N VAL A 370 8.85 38.47 8.93
CA VAL A 370 9.36 39.17 10.11
C VAL A 370 10.89 39.19 10.12
N LEU A 371 11.52 38.05 9.86
CA LEU A 371 12.97 37.90 9.88
C LEU A 371 13.63 38.68 8.73
N PHE A 372 13.01 38.69 7.55
CA PHE A 372 13.46 39.48 6.41
C PHE A 372 13.36 40.98 6.67
N ASN A 373 12.26 41.44 7.28
CA ASN A 373 12.08 42.84 7.65
C ASN A 373 13.09 43.29 8.72
N GLN A 374 13.41 42.42 9.69
CA GLN A 374 14.45 42.69 10.70
C GLN A 374 15.86 42.78 10.08
N LEU A 375 16.17 41.94 9.10
CA LEU A 375 17.41 42.00 8.32
C LEU A 375 17.54 43.32 7.54
N GLN A 376 16.47 43.77 6.88
CA GLN A 376 16.47 45.03 6.14
C GLN A 376 16.66 46.25 7.05
N ALA A 377 16.23 46.17 8.32
CA ALA A 377 16.44 47.22 9.31
C ALA A 377 17.89 47.32 9.82
N HIS A 378 18.73 46.27 9.66
CA HIS A 378 20.14 46.25 10.09
C HIS A 378 21.07 45.76 8.96
N PRO A 379 21.25 46.53 7.87
CA PRO A 379 21.92 46.08 6.65
C PRO A 379 23.46 45.97 6.72
N ASN A 380 24.10 46.23 7.86
CA ASN A 380 25.54 46.48 7.91
C ASN A 380 26.45 45.24 7.99
N GLU A 381 25.95 44.00 7.97
CA GLU A 381 26.79 42.79 7.92
C GLU A 381 26.28 41.71 6.94
N PRO A 382 26.95 41.48 5.79
CA PRO A 382 26.58 40.41 4.84
C PRO A 382 26.71 38.99 5.42
N HIS A 383 27.42 38.83 6.53
CA HIS A 383 27.52 37.59 7.29
C HIS A 383 26.18 37.17 7.93
N ASP A 384 25.36 38.14 8.36
CA ASP A 384 24.07 37.88 9.01
C ASP A 384 23.00 37.38 8.03
N TYR A 385 23.08 37.77 6.76
CA TYR A 385 22.18 37.26 5.71
C TYR A 385 22.36 35.75 5.47
N ARG A 386 23.62 35.28 5.36
CA ARG A 386 23.92 33.84 5.19
C ARG A 386 23.54 33.03 6.43
N ARG A 387 23.79 33.57 7.62
CA ARG A 387 23.40 32.95 8.90
C ARG A 387 21.88 32.80 9.00
N THR A 388 21.14 33.80 8.53
CA THR A 388 19.68 33.82 8.54
C THR A 388 19.08 32.85 7.52
N LEU A 389 19.60 32.80 6.29
CA LEU A 389 19.22 31.78 5.31
C LEU A 389 19.49 30.36 5.81
N LYS A 390 20.61 30.14 6.50
CA LYS A 390 20.92 28.86 7.13
C LYS A 390 19.88 28.51 8.20
N ALA A 391 19.54 29.45 9.08
CA ALA A 391 18.49 29.26 10.10
C ALA A 391 17.11 28.97 9.47
N ILE A 392 16.78 29.63 8.36
CA ILE A 392 15.55 29.37 7.59
C ILE A 392 15.51 27.94 7.06
N PHE A 393 16.58 27.49 6.40
CA PHE A 393 16.65 26.14 5.85
C PHE A 393 16.54 25.06 6.94
N ILE A 394 17.05 25.38 8.12
CA ILE A 394 16.99 24.57 9.34
C ILE A 394 15.56 24.52 9.93
N MET A 395 14.76 25.58 9.81
CA MET A 395 13.37 25.58 10.32
C MET A 395 12.40 24.79 9.43
N ILE A 396 12.74 24.53 8.17
CA ILE A 396 11.85 23.82 7.22
C ILE A 396 11.56 22.37 7.67
N PRO A 397 12.57 21.53 8.01
CA PRO A 397 12.34 20.17 8.52
C PRO A 397 11.58 20.11 9.84
N LEU A 398 11.86 21.08 10.71
CA LEU A 398 11.31 21.22 12.06
C LEU A 398 9.80 21.50 12.04
N LEU A 399 9.33 22.28 11.06
CA LEU A 399 7.91 22.59 10.84
C LEU A 399 7.19 21.55 9.96
N GLY A 400 7.92 20.57 9.41
CA GLY A 400 7.35 19.43 8.67
C GLY A 400 6.87 19.73 7.26
N LEU A 401 7.41 20.77 6.61
CA LEU A 401 6.97 21.20 5.28
C LEU A 401 7.27 20.19 4.17
N GLN A 402 8.33 19.39 4.34
CA GLN A 402 8.65 18.27 3.45
C GLN A 402 7.52 17.25 3.36
N LEU A 403 6.62 17.19 4.35
CA LEU A 403 5.47 16.29 4.34
C LEU A 403 4.39 16.72 3.34
N LEU A 404 4.30 17.99 2.96
CA LEU A 404 3.34 18.47 1.96
C LEU A 404 3.64 17.92 0.57
N PHE A 405 4.93 17.80 0.21
CA PHE A 405 5.36 17.22 -1.06
C PHE A 405 5.01 15.72 -1.18
N ILE A 406 4.75 15.05 -0.05
CA ILE A 406 4.49 13.61 0.02
C ILE A 406 2.99 13.29 -0.01
N ILE A 407 2.12 14.29 0.14
CA ILE A 407 0.66 14.10 0.10
C ILE A 407 0.18 13.65 -1.27
N TYR A 408 0.78 14.19 -2.34
CA TYR A 408 0.52 13.71 -3.69
C TYR A 408 1.25 12.38 -3.86
N LYS A 409 0.50 11.29 -4.09
CA LYS A 409 1.04 9.93 -4.15
C LYS A 409 1.06 9.43 -5.60
N PRO A 410 2.00 9.87 -6.45
CA PRO A 410 2.18 9.25 -7.76
C PRO A 410 2.59 7.79 -7.54
N HIS A 411 1.99 6.87 -8.32
CA HIS A 411 2.27 5.44 -8.27
C HIS A 411 3.64 5.09 -8.90
N THR A 412 4.71 5.72 -8.43
CA THR A 412 6.08 5.43 -8.85
C THR A 412 6.90 4.91 -7.67
N TYR A 413 7.67 3.83 -7.90
CA TYR A 413 8.54 3.22 -6.89
C TYR A 413 9.52 4.20 -6.26
N PHE A 414 10.09 5.10 -7.08
CA PHE A 414 11.02 6.12 -6.59
C PHE A 414 10.35 7.06 -5.60
N HIS A 415 9.11 7.49 -5.89
CA HIS A 415 8.37 8.37 -4.98
C HIS A 415 7.99 7.66 -3.68
N GLU A 416 7.60 6.39 -3.75
CA GLU A 416 7.29 5.59 -2.56
C GLU A 416 8.53 5.42 -1.66
N LEU A 417 9.68 5.05 -2.24
CA LEU A 417 10.94 4.93 -1.49
C LEU A 417 11.38 6.28 -0.90
N LEU A 418 11.33 7.35 -1.70
CA LEU A 418 11.70 8.70 -1.27
C LEU A 418 10.78 9.18 -0.13
N SER A 419 9.47 8.93 -0.24
CA SER A 419 8.51 9.30 0.80
C SER A 419 8.81 8.62 2.13
N VAL A 420 9.14 7.32 2.12
CA VAL A 420 9.49 6.55 3.30
C VAL A 420 10.76 7.11 3.95
N ILE A 421 11.78 7.42 3.14
CA ILE A 421 13.03 7.99 3.63
C ILE A 421 12.77 9.37 4.26
N ILE A 422 12.05 10.26 3.57
CA ILE A 422 11.81 11.63 4.06
C ILE A 422 10.99 11.63 5.36
N VAL A 423 9.89 10.86 5.41
CA VAL A 423 9.03 10.79 6.61
C VAL A 423 9.81 10.24 7.81
N ASN A 424 10.55 9.13 7.61
CA ASN A 424 11.23 8.47 8.73
C ASN A 424 12.53 9.17 9.16
N SER A 425 13.14 9.98 8.29
CA SER A 425 14.33 10.79 8.60
C SER A 425 14.01 12.19 9.14
N GLN A 426 12.74 12.61 9.13
CA GLN A 426 12.34 13.89 9.70
C GLN A 426 12.75 14.04 11.17
N ALA A 427 12.66 12.96 11.93
CA ALA A 427 12.95 12.98 13.35
C ALA A 427 14.46 13.13 13.63
N SER A 428 15.30 12.43 12.88
CA SER A 428 16.76 12.55 12.97
C SER A 428 17.27 13.89 12.46
N THR A 429 16.72 14.42 11.37
CA THR A 429 17.04 15.76 10.86
C THR A 429 16.67 16.85 11.86
N SER A 430 15.52 16.74 12.53
CA SER A 430 15.08 17.68 13.58
C SER A 430 15.97 17.64 14.84
N PHE A 431 16.73 16.56 15.07
CA PHE A 431 17.66 16.46 16.20
C PHE A 431 19.03 17.07 15.90
N VAL A 432 19.55 16.87 14.69
CA VAL A 432 20.86 17.40 14.27
C VAL A 432 20.83 18.94 14.19
N ILE A 433 19.64 19.47 13.91
CA ILE A 433 19.27 20.88 13.85
C ILE A 433 19.08 21.45 15.26
#